data_AF-A0A2S4YEY7-F1
#
_entry.id   AF-A0A2S4YEY7-F1
#
_cell.length_a   1.000
_cell.length_b   1.000
_cell.length_c   1.000
_cell.angle_alpha   90.00
_cell.angle_beta   90.00
_cell.angle_gamma   90.00
#
_symmetry.space_group_name_H-M   'P 1'
#
loop_
_entity.id
_entity.type
_entity.pdbx_description
1 polymer ?
#
loop_
_entity_poly.entity_id
_entity_poly.type
_entity_poly.pdbx_seq_one_letter_code
_entity_poly.pdbx_strand_id
1 'polypeptide(L)'
;MRGGYIENSHVYRVDVSAIGGPLLLVDYNYGEGNTGAYLPTVTDINLGHWNVTSATQGWNIQGYANDPVGTVRLVDVTIDSALKKANIATNVSDLELTKVVIAGVEQ
;
A
#
# COMPACT_ATOMS: atom_id res chain seq x y z
N MET A 1 -9.87 -15.65 -13.19
CA MET A 1 -8.87 -14.56 -13.32
C MET A 1 -9.55 -13.21 -13.51
N ARG A 2 -9.10 -12.16 -12.80
CA ARG A 2 -9.78 -10.85 -12.74
C ARG A 2 -8.91 -9.79 -13.42
N GLY A 3 -9.44 -9.15 -14.47
CA GLY A 3 -8.91 -7.89 -14.98
C GLY A 3 -9.66 -6.70 -14.40
N GLY A 4 -9.70 -5.60 -15.15
CA GLY A 4 -10.35 -4.35 -14.73
C GLY A 4 -9.37 -3.42 -14.03
N TYR A 5 -9.90 -2.37 -13.40
CA TYR A 5 -9.07 -1.28 -12.90
C TYR A 5 -9.49 -0.81 -11.51
N ILE A 6 -8.51 -0.38 -10.72
CA ILE A 6 -8.66 0.37 -9.47
C ILE A 6 -7.75 1.58 -9.60
N GLU A 7 -8.35 2.74 -9.85
CA GLU A 7 -7.62 3.97 -10.16
C GLU A 7 -8.22 5.14 -9.38
N ASN A 8 -7.41 6.17 -9.15
CA ASN A 8 -7.83 7.43 -8.52
C ASN A 8 -8.45 7.24 -7.13
N SER A 9 -7.93 6.31 -6.34
CA SER A 9 -8.38 6.07 -4.97
C SER A 9 -7.69 7.04 -4.01
N HIS A 10 -8.48 7.86 -3.32
CA HIS A 10 -7.98 8.88 -2.40
C HIS A 10 -8.64 8.72 -1.04
N VAL A 11 -7.86 8.36 -0.03
CA VAL A 11 -8.35 8.19 1.34
C VAL A 11 -7.55 9.09 2.27
N TYR A 12 -8.24 10.02 2.92
CA TYR A 12 -7.61 11.10 3.64
C TYR A 12 -8.23 11.36 5.01
N ARG A 13 -7.43 11.88 5.96
CA ARG A 13 -7.83 12.22 7.34
C ARG A 13 -8.41 11.02 8.09
N VAL A 14 -7.53 10.08 8.40
CA VAL A 14 -7.89 8.85 9.12
C VAL A 14 -7.12 8.79 10.42
N ASP A 15 -7.85 8.65 11.53
CA ASP A 15 -7.31 8.39 12.85
C ASP A 15 -7.78 7.00 13.32
N VAL A 16 -6.84 6.09 13.58
CA VAL A 16 -7.16 4.71 13.95
C VAL A 16 -6.16 4.15 14.97
N SER A 17 -6.67 3.47 16.00
CA SER A 17 -5.83 2.92 17.07
C SER A 17 -5.08 1.65 16.65
N ALA A 18 -5.71 0.76 15.89
CA ALA A 18 -5.07 -0.48 15.50
C ALA A 18 -5.56 -0.97 14.14
N ILE A 19 -4.59 -1.27 13.27
CA ILE A 19 -4.80 -1.98 12.02
C ILE A 19 -4.23 -3.39 12.21
N GLY A 20 -5.07 -4.42 12.02
CA GLY A 20 -4.66 -5.82 12.23
C GLY A 20 -3.66 -6.35 11.20
N GLY A 21 -3.43 -5.60 10.12
CA GLY A 21 -2.57 -5.94 8.99
C GLY A 21 -1.69 -4.76 8.56
N PRO A 22 -1.25 -4.76 7.29
CA PRO A 22 -0.64 -3.59 6.68
C PRO A 22 -1.60 -2.40 6.67
N LEU A 23 -1.09 -1.18 6.89
CA LEU A 23 -1.88 0.04 6.69
C LEU A 23 -2.36 0.13 5.24
N LEU A 24 -1.48 -0.15 4.27
CA LEU A 24 -1.84 -0.35 2.86
C LEU A 24 -1.51 -1.77 2.39
N LEU A 25 -2.50 -2.46 1.82
CA LEU A 25 -2.31 -3.75 1.17
C LEU A 25 -2.77 -3.66 -0.30
N VAL A 26 -1.85 -3.90 -1.22
CA VAL A 26 -2.14 -4.17 -2.63
C VAL A 26 -1.50 -5.51 -2.98
N ASP A 27 -2.32 -6.51 -3.28
CA ASP A 27 -1.85 -7.87 -3.52
C ASP A 27 -2.47 -8.45 -4.79
N TYR A 28 -1.69 -8.48 -5.86
CA TYR A 28 -2.11 -9.10 -7.11
C TYR A 28 -2.17 -10.64 -6.99
N ASN A 29 -1.49 -11.25 -6.01
CA ASN A 29 -1.47 -12.72 -5.87
C ASN A 29 -2.73 -13.27 -5.19
N TYR A 30 -3.69 -12.41 -4.85
CA TYR A 30 -4.94 -12.84 -4.26
C TYR A 30 -5.72 -13.79 -5.19
N GLY A 31 -6.01 -15.00 -4.71
CA GLY A 31 -6.78 -16.01 -5.44
C GLY A 31 -5.91 -16.82 -6.41
N GLU A 32 -6.24 -16.78 -7.70
CA GLU A 32 -5.62 -17.64 -8.73
C GLU A 32 -4.24 -17.15 -9.21
N GLY A 33 -3.79 -15.99 -8.75
CA GLY A 33 -2.51 -15.39 -9.15
C GLY A 33 -2.41 -15.07 -10.65
N ASN A 34 -1.18 -15.04 -11.16
CA ASN A 34 -0.84 -14.63 -12.53
C ASN A 34 -1.09 -15.75 -13.56
N THR A 35 -2.35 -16.20 -13.70
CA THR A 35 -2.70 -17.41 -14.47
C THR A 35 -3.66 -17.21 -15.64
N GLY A 36 -4.13 -16.00 -15.91
CA GLY A 36 -5.09 -15.77 -16.99
C GLY A 36 -4.77 -14.55 -17.86
N ALA A 37 -5.68 -14.28 -18.78
CA ALA A 37 -5.41 -13.40 -19.92
C ALA A 37 -5.68 -11.91 -19.68
N TYR A 38 -6.31 -11.54 -18.57
CA TYR A 38 -6.73 -10.17 -18.28
C TYR A 38 -6.10 -9.71 -16.98
N LEU A 39 -5.04 -8.93 -17.10
CA LEU A 39 -4.30 -8.37 -15.98
C LEU A 39 -5.02 -7.12 -15.43
N PRO A 40 -5.00 -6.89 -14.10
CA PRO A 40 -5.63 -5.73 -13.49
C PRO A 40 -4.75 -4.48 -13.59
N THR A 41 -5.36 -3.31 -13.72
CA THR A 41 -4.63 -2.03 -13.59
C THR A 41 -4.91 -1.43 -12.23
N VAL A 42 -3.90 -1.37 -11.35
CA VAL A 42 -3.99 -0.67 -10.05
C VAL A 42 -2.97 0.43 -10.01
N THR A 43 -3.43 1.69 -10.00
CA THR A 43 -2.56 2.87 -10.01
C THR A 43 -3.27 4.06 -9.36
N ASP A 44 -2.55 5.15 -9.13
CA ASP A 44 -3.04 6.37 -8.51
C ASP A 44 -3.78 6.12 -7.18
N ILE A 45 -3.10 5.40 -6.28
CA ILE A 45 -3.56 5.11 -4.92
C ILE A 45 -2.92 6.11 -3.96
N ASN A 46 -3.74 6.92 -3.28
CA ASN A 46 -3.27 8.05 -2.50
C ASN A 46 -3.83 7.99 -1.06
N LEU A 47 -2.93 7.89 -0.08
CA LEU A 47 -3.25 8.00 1.35
C LEU A 47 -2.66 9.30 1.92
N GLY A 48 -3.51 10.14 2.51
CA GLY A 48 -3.12 11.48 2.98
C GLY A 48 -3.57 11.80 4.40
N HIS A 49 -2.70 12.28 5.28
CA HIS A 49 -3.05 12.67 6.66
C HIS A 49 -3.62 11.51 7.47
N TRP A 50 -2.78 10.52 7.79
CA TRP A 50 -3.17 9.37 8.60
C TRP A 50 -2.39 9.35 9.92
N ASN A 51 -3.09 9.15 11.03
CA ASN A 51 -2.49 8.87 12.33
C ASN A 51 -2.92 7.47 12.79
N VAL A 52 -1.94 6.57 12.91
CA VAL A 52 -2.17 5.16 13.25
C VAL A 52 -1.34 4.79 14.47
N THR A 53 -1.97 4.33 15.54
CA THR A 53 -1.18 3.94 16.72
C THR A 53 -0.41 2.64 16.48
N SER A 54 -1.01 1.65 15.81
CA SER A 54 -0.31 0.40 15.49
C SER A 54 -0.78 -0.28 14.20
N ALA A 55 0.16 -0.90 13.49
CA ALA A 55 -0.06 -1.73 12.31
C ALA A 55 0.99 -2.85 12.23
N THR A 56 0.75 -3.91 11.46
CA THR A 56 1.76 -4.96 11.28
C THR A 56 2.84 -4.56 10.27
N GLN A 57 2.48 -3.73 9.29
CA GLN A 57 3.33 -3.12 8.26
C GLN A 57 2.78 -1.72 7.93
N GLY A 58 3.63 -0.81 7.45
CA GLY A 58 3.18 0.42 6.82
C GLY A 58 2.59 0.16 5.44
N TRP A 59 3.23 -0.69 4.64
CA TRP A 59 2.70 -1.12 3.36
C TRP A 59 3.16 -2.53 2.98
N ASN A 60 2.30 -3.20 2.21
CA ASN A 60 2.58 -4.43 1.50
C ASN A 60 1.97 -4.32 0.10
N ILE A 61 2.83 -4.03 -0.89
CA ILE A 61 2.45 -3.76 -2.27
C ILE A 61 3.17 -4.78 -3.15
N GLN A 62 2.40 -5.64 -3.81
CA GLN A 62 2.93 -6.74 -4.63
C GLN A 62 2.18 -6.80 -5.96
N GLY A 63 2.81 -6.29 -7.02
CA GLY A 63 2.38 -6.46 -8.41
C GLY A 63 3.01 -7.69 -9.06
N TYR A 64 2.67 -7.93 -10.33
CA TYR A 64 3.35 -8.93 -11.15
C TYR A 64 4.53 -8.32 -11.90
N ALA A 65 5.55 -9.12 -12.21
CA ALA A 65 6.72 -8.62 -12.93
C ALA A 65 6.40 -8.07 -14.34
N ASN A 66 5.37 -8.63 -14.99
CA ASN A 66 4.87 -8.20 -16.30
C ASN A 66 3.69 -7.22 -16.20
N ASP A 67 3.23 -6.88 -15.00
CA ASP A 67 2.11 -5.97 -14.74
C ASP A 67 2.28 -5.38 -13.33
N PRO A 68 3.18 -4.40 -13.18
CA PRO A 68 3.48 -3.80 -11.89
C PRO A 68 2.28 -2.97 -11.40
N VAL A 69 2.17 -2.84 -10.08
CA VAL A 69 1.33 -1.77 -9.50
C VAL A 69 1.88 -0.43 -9.99
N GLY A 70 1.00 0.49 -10.37
CA GLY A 70 1.38 1.82 -10.83
C GLY A 70 1.79 2.74 -9.67
N THR A 71 1.28 3.97 -9.66
CA THR A 71 1.66 4.95 -8.65
C THR A 71 0.93 4.77 -7.32
N VAL A 72 1.68 4.81 -6.24
CA VAL A 72 1.17 4.81 -4.86
C VAL A 72 1.82 5.96 -4.09
N ARG A 73 1.00 6.80 -3.42
CA ARG A 73 1.47 7.94 -2.64
C ARG A 73 0.99 7.87 -1.20
N LEU A 74 1.93 7.99 -0.27
CA LEU A 74 1.64 8.17 1.16
C LEU A 74 2.17 9.54 1.56
N VAL A 75 1.27 10.43 1.99
CA VAL A 75 1.58 11.81 2.35
C VAL A 75 1.09 12.08 3.77
N ASP A 76 1.98 12.53 4.63
CA ASP A 76 1.66 12.88 6.03
C ASP A 76 1.00 11.68 6.77
N VAL A 77 1.76 10.58 6.86
CA VAL A 77 1.31 9.33 7.46
C VAL A 77 2.20 9.01 8.65
N THR A 78 1.61 8.87 9.83
CA THR A 78 2.32 8.47 11.04
C THR A 78 1.82 7.13 11.54
N ILE A 79 2.76 6.21 11.82
CA ILE A 79 2.52 4.98 12.58
C ILE A 79 3.33 5.06 13.87
N ASP A 80 2.68 5.15 15.03
CA ASP A 80 3.36 5.43 16.30
C ASP A 80 4.25 4.26 16.76
N SER A 81 3.81 3.02 16.55
CA SER A 81 4.51 1.82 16.99
C SER A 81 5.48 1.25 15.95
N ALA A 82 6.52 0.55 16.40
CA ALA A 82 7.36 -0.27 15.54
C ALA A 82 6.54 -1.37 14.82
N LEU A 83 6.87 -1.61 13.55
CA LEU A 83 6.21 -2.63 12.75
C LEU A 83 6.61 -4.04 13.18
N LYS A 84 5.68 -4.99 13.01
CA LYS A 84 5.92 -6.41 13.30
C LYS A 84 6.58 -7.14 12.13
N LYS A 85 6.52 -6.57 10.93
CA LYS A 85 7.10 -7.09 9.70
C LYS A 85 7.69 -5.92 8.89
N ALA A 86 8.69 -6.22 8.06
CA ALA A 86 9.23 -5.23 7.13
C ALA A 86 8.17 -4.81 6.10
N ASN A 87 8.26 -3.59 5.61
CA ASN A 87 7.45 -3.14 4.47
C ASN A 87 7.85 -3.89 3.19
N ILE A 88 6.89 -4.12 2.30
CA ILE A 88 7.11 -4.82 1.03
C ILE A 88 6.63 -3.93 -0.12
N ALA A 89 7.49 -3.70 -1.10
CA ALA A 89 7.16 -3.07 -2.37
C ALA A 89 7.84 -3.86 -3.50
N THR A 90 7.10 -4.75 -4.14
CA THR A 90 7.60 -5.64 -5.20
C THR A 90 6.80 -5.41 -6.48
N ASN A 91 7.49 -5.17 -7.59
CA ASN A 91 6.87 -4.80 -8.88
C ASN A 91 5.91 -3.62 -8.72
N VAL A 92 6.44 -2.51 -8.21
CA VAL A 92 5.74 -1.23 -8.07
C VAL A 92 6.48 -0.23 -8.94
N SER A 93 5.76 0.48 -9.80
CA SER A 93 6.34 1.40 -10.77
C SER A 93 6.81 2.68 -10.08
N ASP A 94 6.02 3.17 -9.12
CA ASP A 94 6.28 4.44 -8.44
C ASP A 94 5.68 4.42 -7.04
N LEU A 95 6.53 4.48 -6.01
CA LEU A 95 6.14 4.58 -4.61
C LEU A 95 6.70 5.88 -4.04
N GLU A 96 5.81 6.83 -3.78
CA GLU A 96 6.16 8.14 -3.27
C GLU A 96 5.81 8.23 -1.78
N LEU A 97 6.82 8.43 -0.93
CA LEU A 97 6.66 8.66 0.50
C LEU A 97 7.02 10.11 0.81
N THR A 98 6.09 10.87 1.39
CA THR A 98 6.32 12.26 1.80
C THR A 98 5.85 12.45 3.23
N LYS A 99 6.78 12.76 4.15
CA LYS A 99 6.49 12.89 5.59
C LYS A 99 5.80 11.64 6.14
N VAL A 100 6.37 10.48 5.84
CA VAL A 100 5.90 9.19 6.38
C VAL A 100 6.81 8.82 7.55
N VAL A 101 6.24 8.72 8.75
CA VAL A 101 6.98 8.47 9.98
C VAL A 101 6.50 7.17 10.61
N ILE A 102 7.40 6.25 10.90
CA ILE A 102 7.10 4.97 11.54
C ILE A 102 7.99 4.83 12.76
N ALA A 103 7.38 4.68 13.94
CA ALA A 103 8.09 4.61 15.22
C ALA A 103 9.10 5.74 15.43
N GLY A 104 8.74 6.96 15.00
CA GLY A 104 9.60 8.14 15.05
C GLY A 104 10.70 8.22 13.99
N VAL A 105 10.75 7.27 13.04
CA VAL A 105 11.73 7.25 11.95
C VAL A 105 11.06 7.62 10.62
N GLU A 106 11.59 8.64 9.95
CA GLU A 106 11.15 9.01 8.59
C GLU A 106 11.53 7.92 7.58
N GLN A 107 10.60 7.56 6.70
CA GLN A 107 10.71 6.44 5.75
C GLN A 107 11.19 6.87 4.36
#